data_AF-A0A243GPF2-F1
#
_entry.id   AF-A0A243GPF2-F1
#
_cell.length_a   1.000
_cell.length_b   1.000
_cell.length_c   1.000
_cell.angle_alpha   90.00
_cell.angle_beta   90.00
_cell.angle_gamma   90.00
#
_symmetry.space_group_name_H-M   'P 1'
#
loop_
_entity.id
_entity.type
_entity.pdbx_description
1 polymer ?
#
loop_
_entity_poly.entity_id
_entity_poly.type
_entity_poly.pdbx_seq_one_letter_code
_entity_poly.pdbx_strand_id
1 'polypeptide(L)'
;MIAYETRYDNLLSKGYEENIQTKGKYAKESEKTLLNRLTKYKSNHLLFFRDFKVAYNNNLSERDLRKCKMKQKVSGCFRKQSGNELYCTVMSFVETCKRKGNNSLF
;
A
#
# COMPACT_ATOMS: atom_id res chain seq x y z
N MET A 1 1.49 -6.27 22.46
CA MET A 1 1.07 -5.21 21.50
C MET A 1 1.57 -3.83 21.92
N ILE A 2 1.31 -3.37 23.17
CA ILE A 2 1.72 -2.03 23.65
C ILE A 2 3.22 -1.75 23.44
N ALA A 3 4.09 -2.69 23.79
CA ALA A 3 5.54 -2.54 23.59
C ALA A 3 5.96 -2.25 22.14
N TYR A 4 5.25 -2.80 21.15
CA TYR A 4 5.54 -2.55 19.73
C TYR A 4 5.04 -1.18 19.28
N GLU A 5 3.88 -0.74 19.77
CA GLU A 5 3.37 0.61 19.48
C GLU A 5 4.27 1.67 20.08
N THR A 6 4.75 1.47 21.31
CA THR A 6 5.75 2.35 21.95
C THR A 6 7.05 2.35 21.18
N ARG A 7 7.54 1.19 20.74
CA ARG A 7 8.75 1.11 19.91
C ARG A 7 8.58 1.87 18.59
N TYR A 8 7.41 1.77 17.96
CA TYR A 8 7.09 2.52 16.75
C TYR A 8 7.13 4.03 16.98
N ASP A 9 6.54 4.51 18.08
CA ASP A 9 6.59 5.93 18.44
C ASP A 9 8.02 6.42 18.72
N ASN A 10 8.81 5.62 19.43
CA ASN A 10 10.22 5.94 19.70
C ASN A 10 11.04 6.05 18.39
N LEU A 11 10.77 5.18 17.42
CA LEU A 11 11.42 5.25 16.10
C LEU A 11 10.99 6.50 15.33
N LEU A 12 9.72 6.90 15.41
CA LEU A 12 9.25 8.15 14.79
C LEU A 12 9.90 9.37 15.43
N SER A 13 9.94 9.45 16.77
CA SER A 13 10.61 10.53 17.49
C SER A 13 12.07 10.65 17.09
N LYS A 14 12.81 9.52 17.08
CA LYS A 14 14.19 9.48 16.61
C LYS A 14 14.32 9.93 15.14
N GLY A 15 13.40 9.52 14.27
CA GLY A 15 13.39 9.96 12.88
C GLY A 15 13.17 11.46 12.71
N TYR A 16 12.32 12.08 13.55
CA TYR A 16 12.16 13.54 13.57
C TYR A 16 13.42 14.25 14.06
N GLU A 17 14.11 13.72 15.07
CA GLU A 17 15.40 14.25 15.55
C GLU A 17 16.47 14.18 14.46
N GLU A 18 16.60 13.06 13.76
CA GLU A 18 17.54 12.87 12.65
C GLU A 18 17.22 13.82 11.48
N ASN A 19 15.94 14.00 11.15
CA ASN A 19 15.51 14.90 10.08
C ASN A 19 15.91 16.37 10.32
N ILE A 20 16.04 16.81 11.58
CA ILE A 20 16.55 18.15 11.90
C ILE A 20 17.97 18.32 11.35
N GLN A 21 18.80 17.27 11.47
CA GLN A 21 20.19 17.25 11.04
C GLN A 21 20.39 16.96 9.54
N THR A 22 19.34 16.53 8.83
CA THR A 22 19.40 16.25 7.39
C THR A 22 19.82 17.48 6.59
N LYS A 23 20.87 17.31 5.78
CA LYS A 23 21.38 18.32 4.86
C LYS A 23 20.67 18.23 3.51
N GLY A 24 20.42 19.38 2.90
CA GLY A 24 19.74 19.48 1.61
C GLY A 24 18.22 19.56 1.73
N LYS A 25 17.63 20.59 1.11
CA LYS A 25 16.20 20.91 1.20
C LYS A 25 15.30 19.73 0.81
N TYR A 26 15.55 19.12 -0.35
CA TYR A 26 14.68 18.07 -0.90
C TYR A 26 14.72 16.77 -0.09
N ALA A 27 15.90 16.37 0.41
CA ALA A 27 16.02 15.19 1.28
C ALA A 27 15.27 15.43 2.60
N LYS A 28 15.47 16.60 3.22
CA LYS A 28 14.80 16.97 4.46
C LYS A 28 13.27 17.00 4.31
N GLU A 29 12.76 17.59 3.23
CA GLU A 29 11.31 17.64 2.95
C GLU A 29 10.73 16.25 2.67
N SER A 30 11.44 15.40 1.93
CA SER A 30 10.96 14.06 1.59
C SER A 30 10.89 13.14 2.82
N GLU A 31 11.93 13.15 3.65
CA GLU A 31 11.97 12.46 4.94
C GLU A 31 10.88 12.95 5.89
N LYS A 32 10.72 14.28 6.04
CA LYS A 32 9.66 14.85 6.88
C LYS A 32 8.27 14.45 6.39
N THR A 33 8.07 14.40 5.07
CA THR A 33 6.82 13.94 4.47
C THR A 33 6.55 12.47 4.79
N LEU A 34 7.57 11.62 4.74
CA LEU A 34 7.46 10.21 5.13
C LEU A 34 7.10 10.08 6.62
N LEU A 35 7.83 10.75 7.52
CA LEU A 35 7.57 10.73 8.97
C LEU A 35 6.14 11.19 9.30
N ASN A 36 5.69 12.28 8.67
CA ASN A 36 4.33 12.78 8.86
C ASN A 36 3.26 11.76 8.42
N ARG A 37 3.50 11.04 7.31
CA ARG A 37 2.59 10.00 6.83
C ARG A 37 2.56 8.80 7.77
N LEU A 38 3.72 8.34 8.23
CA LEU A 38 3.83 7.23 9.19
C LEU A 38 3.12 7.56 10.51
N THR A 39 3.31 8.78 11.02
CA THR A 39 2.59 9.26 12.21
C THR A 39 1.08 9.31 11.97
N LYS A 40 0.64 9.94 10.88
CA LYS A 40 -0.79 10.10 10.55
C LYS A 40 -1.52 8.76 10.39
N TYR A 41 -0.86 7.77 9.79
CA TYR A 41 -1.46 6.48 9.46
C TYR A 41 -0.94 5.32 10.32
N LYS A 42 -0.40 5.60 11.52
CA LYS A 42 0.11 4.60 12.47
C LYS A 42 -0.88 3.44 12.70
N SER A 43 -2.15 3.77 12.91
CA SER A 43 -3.21 2.76 13.13
C SER A 43 -3.34 1.80 11.95
N ASN A 44 -3.24 2.29 10.71
CA ASN A 44 -3.30 1.48 9.50
C ASN A 44 -2.03 0.63 9.35
N HIS A 45 -0.86 1.20 9.60
CA HIS A 45 0.42 0.48 9.52
C HIS A 45 0.53 -0.65 10.54
N LEU A 46 -0.09 -0.49 11.71
CA LEU A 46 -0.09 -1.49 12.78
C LEU A 46 -1.37 -2.33 12.81
N LEU A 47 -2.26 -2.20 11.82
CA LEU A 47 -3.55 -2.88 11.80
C LEU A 47 -3.40 -4.41 11.84
N PHE A 48 -2.42 -4.96 11.12
CA PHE A 48 -2.15 -6.40 11.10
C PHE A 48 -1.76 -6.98 12.48
N PHE A 49 -1.27 -6.15 13.41
CA PHE A 49 -1.02 -6.58 14.78
C PHE A 49 -2.31 -6.72 15.59
N ARG A 50 -3.37 -5.99 15.23
CA ARG A 50 -4.65 -5.95 15.94
C ARG A 50 -5.70 -6.86 15.29
N ASP A 51 -5.69 -6.96 13.96
CA ASP A 51 -6.57 -7.82 13.18
C ASP A 51 -5.75 -8.80 12.32
N PHE A 52 -5.74 -10.07 12.73
CA PHE A 52 -5.03 -11.15 12.04
C PHE A 52 -5.64 -11.53 10.68
N LYS A 53 -6.83 -11.01 10.34
CA LYS A 53 -7.38 -11.14 8.98
C LYS A 53 -6.63 -10.27 7.99
N VAL A 54 -5.92 -9.24 8.47
CA VAL A 54 -5.09 -8.35 7.65
C VAL A 54 -3.69 -8.94 7.56
N ALA A 55 -3.24 -9.20 6.34
CA ALA A 55 -1.87 -9.65 6.10
C ALA A 55 -0.85 -8.59 6.54
N TYR A 56 0.29 -9.04 7.09
CA TYR A 56 1.37 -8.14 7.50
C TYR A 56 2.07 -7.44 6.33
N ASN A 57 1.92 -7.96 5.11
CA ASN A 57 2.48 -7.41 3.89
C ASN A 57 1.37 -6.95 2.93
N ASN A 58 1.75 -6.10 1.99
CA ASN A 58 0.86 -5.58 0.94
C ASN A 58 0.98 -6.36 -0.38
N ASN A 59 1.63 -7.53 -0.40
CA ASN A 59 1.95 -8.26 -1.64
C ASN A 59 0.70 -8.57 -2.48
N LEU A 60 -0.42 -8.92 -1.82
CA LEU A 60 -1.68 -9.18 -2.50
C LEU A 60 -2.19 -7.93 -3.22
N SER A 61 -2.24 -6.80 -2.52
CA SER A 61 -2.67 -5.51 -3.07
C SER A 61 -1.76 -5.07 -4.21
N GLU A 62 -0.44 -5.18 -4.06
CA GLU A 62 0.52 -4.84 -5.12
C GLU A 62 0.37 -5.73 -6.35
N ARG A 63 0.21 -7.05 -6.15
CA ARG A 63 0.01 -8.00 -7.25
C ARG A 63 -1.24 -7.66 -8.06
N ASP A 64 -2.32 -7.27 -7.40
CA ASP A 64 -3.57 -6.93 -8.07
C ASP A 64 -3.49 -5.59 -8.81
N LEU A 65 -2.88 -4.57 -8.20
CA LEU A 65 -2.61 -3.30 -8.86
C LEU A 65 -1.69 -3.46 -10.07
N ARG A 66 -0.72 -4.40 -10.01
CA ARG A 66 0.21 -4.67 -11.11
C ARG A 66 -0.51 -5.17 -12.35
N LYS A 67 -1.59 -5.93 -12.23
CA LYS A 67 -2.39 -6.41 -13.38
C LYS A 67 -2.98 -5.23 -14.15
N CYS A 68 -3.60 -4.29 -13.43
CA CYS A 68 -4.14 -3.06 -14.01
C CYS A 68 -3.04 -2.20 -14.63
N LYS A 69 -1.93 -1.97 -13.93
CA LYS A 69 -0.84 -1.14 -14.43
C LYS A 69 -0.16 -1.75 -15.65
N MET A 70 -0.01 -3.08 -15.67
CA MET A 70 0.58 -3.80 -16.79
C MET A 70 -0.28 -3.66 -18.05
N LYS A 71 -1.61 -3.73 -17.94
CA LYS A 71 -2.49 -3.45 -19.08
C LYS A 71 -2.33 -2.00 -19.57
N GLN A 72 -2.42 -1.03 -18.67
CA GLN A 72 -2.26 0.40 -19.04
C GLN A 72 -0.92 0.71 -19.74
N LYS A 73 0.16 -0.02 -19.45
CA LYS A 73 1.48 0.21 -20.05
C LYS A 73 1.58 -0.22 -21.52
N VAL A 74 0.71 -1.12 -21.99
CA VAL A 74 0.76 -1.63 -23.36
C VAL A 74 0.29 -0.55 -24.34
N SER A 75 1.06 -0.30 -25.41
CA SER A 75 0.68 0.65 -26.46
C SER A 75 -0.65 0.23 -27.12
N GLY A 76 -1.58 1.17 -27.30
CA GLY A 76 -2.92 0.89 -27.81
C GLY A 76 -3.90 0.31 -26.78
N CYS A 77 -3.55 0.28 -25.50
CA CYS A 77 -4.47 -0.11 -24.43
C CYS A 77 -5.62 0.91 -24.25
N PHE A 78 -6.64 0.52 -23.47
CA PHE A 78 -7.84 1.26 -23.06
C PHE A 78 -8.07 2.59 -23.79
N ARG A 79 -8.80 2.53 -24.91
CA ARG A 79 -9.13 3.71 -25.72
C ARG A 79 -10.21 4.60 -25.12
N LYS A 80 -10.98 4.08 -24.15
CA LYS A 80 -12.08 4.76 -23.47
C LYS A 80 -12.08 4.40 -21.98
N GLN A 81 -12.54 5.31 -21.14
CA GLN A 81 -12.66 5.09 -19.70
C GLN A 81 -13.58 3.89 -19.37
N SER A 82 -14.68 3.71 -20.10
CA SER A 82 -15.58 2.56 -19.93
C SER A 82 -14.87 1.21 -20.11
N GLY A 83 -13.85 1.13 -20.96
CA GLY A 83 -13.02 -0.06 -21.13
C GLY A 83 -12.12 -0.34 -19.91
N ASN A 84 -11.60 0.71 -19.26
CA ASN A 84 -10.88 0.58 -18.00
C ASN A 84 -11.80 0.04 -16.90
N GLU A 85 -13.00 0.62 -16.77
CA GLU A 85 -13.99 0.25 -15.74
C GLU A 85 -14.47 -1.20 -15.89
N LEU A 86 -14.75 -1.62 -17.13
CA LEU A 86 -15.11 -3.02 -17.42
C LEU A 86 -13.97 -3.97 -17.04
N TYR A 87 -12.72 -3.64 -17.40
CA TYR A 87 -11.56 -4.46 -17.04
C TYR A 87 -11.39 -4.57 -15.52
N CYS A 88 -11.48 -3.44 -14.80
CA CYS A 88 -11.41 -3.44 -13.33
C CYS A 88 -12.53 -4.29 -12.71
N THR A 89 -13.75 -4.22 -13.26
CA THR A 89 -14.90 -5.03 -12.80
C THR A 89 -14.62 -6.52 -12.97
N VAL A 90 -14.21 -6.95 -14.17
CA VAL A 90 -13.90 -8.35 -14.46
C VAL A 90 -12.76 -8.86 -13.58
N MET A 91 -11.67 -8.09 -13.46
CA MET A 91 -10.53 -8.48 -12.61
C MET A 91 -10.94 -8.59 -11.13
N SER A 92 -11.76 -7.65 -10.64
CA SER A 92 -12.26 -7.69 -9.25
C SER A 92 -13.08 -8.96 -8.99
N PHE A 93 -13.92 -9.36 -9.93
CA PHE A 93 -14.68 -10.61 -9.85
C PHE A 93 -13.74 -11.83 -9.81
N VAL A 94 -12.81 -11.94 -10.76
CA VAL A 94 -11.86 -13.06 -10.85
C VAL A 94 -11.02 -13.19 -9.57
N GLU A 95 -10.47 -12.09 -9.06
CA GLU A 95 -9.68 -12.12 -7.82
C GLU A 95 -10.52 -12.48 -6.60
N THR A 96 -11.78 -12.05 -6.56
CA THR A 96 -12.71 -12.42 -5.48
C THR A 96 -13.00 -13.91 -5.49
N CYS A 97 -13.22 -14.51 -6.66
CA CYS A 97 -13.42 -15.96 -6.81
C CYS A 97 -12.18 -16.74 -6.35
N LYS A 98 -10.98 -16.33 -6.79
CA LYS A 98 -9.70 -16.92 -6.36
C LYS A 98 -9.52 -16.87 -4.84
N ARG A 99 -9.85 -15.74 -4.21
CA ARG A 99 -9.75 -15.57 -2.74
C ARG A 99 -10.74 -16.41 -1.95
N LYS A 100 -11.91 -16.73 -2.52
CA LYS A 100 -12.91 -17.60 -1.89
C LYS A 100 -12.64 -19.09 -2.04
N GLY A 101 -11.51 -19.48 -2.65
CA GLY A 101 -11.18 -20.89 -2.91
C GLY A 101 -11.96 -21.48 -4.09
N ASN A 102 -12.73 -20.66 -4.81
CA ASN A 102 -13.42 -21.08 -6.03
C ASN A 102 -12.42 -21.04 -7.18
N ASN A 103 -11.64 -22.11 -7.32
CA ASN A 103 -10.75 -22.33 -8.46
C ASN A 103 -11.56 -22.75 -9.70
N SER A 104 -12.50 -21.92 -10.14
CA SER A 104 -13.17 -22.10 -11.43
C SER A 104 -12.28 -21.51 -12.53
N LEU A 105 -11.40 -22.34 -13.08
CA LEU A 105 -10.80 -22.26 -14.44
C LEU A 105 -10.81 -20.88 -15.12
N PHE A 106 -9.97 -19.94 -14.66
CA PHE A 106 -9.49 -18.78 -15.43
C PHE A 106 -8.10 -18.31 -14.94
#